data_AF-E6SG47-F1
#
_entry.id   AF-E6SG47-F1
#
_cell.length_a   1.000
_cell.length_b   1.000
_cell.length_c   1.000
_cell.angle_alpha   90.00
_cell.angle_beta   90.00
_cell.angle_gamma   90.00
#
_symmetry.space_group_name_H-M   'P 1'
#
loop_
_entity.id
_entity.type
_entity.pdbx_description
1 polymer ?
#
loop_
_entity_poly.entity_id
_entity_poly.type
_entity_poly.pdbx_seq_one_letter_code
_entity_poly.pdbx_strand_id
1 'polypeptide(L)'
;MSEYLTSSQAARLLGVARSTFHNWHISGKLEEYGVHAIQTLGGHYRYRREEIEALRDLLLSRARRSAAASPNGHAFGEAVGHPEEGDYGAKEPASPSESG
;
A
#
# COMPACT_ATOMS: atom_id res chain seq x y z
N MET A 1 8.55 -2.83 -16.94
CA MET A 1 8.19 -1.41 -16.69
C MET A 1 7.97 -1.27 -15.20
N SER A 2 8.75 -0.43 -14.52
CA SER A 2 8.62 -0.17 -13.08
C SER A 2 7.44 0.77 -12.84
N GLU A 3 6.26 0.19 -12.58
CA GLU A 3 5.06 0.97 -12.26
C GLU A 3 5.03 1.34 -10.77
N TYR A 4 4.71 2.59 -10.48
CA TYR A 4 4.58 3.10 -9.11
C TYR A 4 3.11 3.22 -8.69
N LEU A 5 2.78 2.62 -7.56
CA LEU A 5 1.45 2.56 -6.98
C LEU A 5 1.28 3.61 -5.87
N THR A 6 0.08 4.16 -5.76
CA THR A 6 -0.37 4.90 -4.57
C THR A 6 -0.66 3.93 -3.41
N SER A 7 -0.76 4.44 -2.17
CA SER A 7 -1.15 3.61 -1.01
C SER A 7 -2.49 2.89 -1.22
N SER A 8 -3.46 3.52 -1.88
CA SER A 8 -4.77 2.90 -2.17
C SER A 8 -4.65 1.77 -3.19
N GLN A 9 -3.85 1.94 -4.23
CA GLN A 9 -3.60 0.91 -5.23
C GLN A 9 -2.84 -0.28 -4.61
N ALA A 10 -1.81 0.00 -3.80
CA ALA A 10 -1.05 -1.04 -3.10
C ALA A 10 -1.93 -1.84 -2.13
N ALA A 11 -2.77 -1.15 -1.34
CA ALA A 11 -3.72 -1.81 -0.43
C ALA A 11 -4.71 -2.72 -1.17
N ARG A 12 -5.26 -2.26 -2.31
CA ARG A 12 -6.14 -3.07 -3.17
C ARG A 12 -5.42 -4.30 -3.72
N LEU A 13 -4.16 -4.16 -4.15
CA LEU A 13 -3.37 -5.28 -4.68
C LEU A 13 -3.11 -6.35 -3.62
N LEU A 14 -2.90 -5.92 -2.37
CA LEU A 14 -2.71 -6.82 -1.22
C LEU A 14 -4.02 -7.37 -0.65
N GLY A 15 -5.18 -6.86 -1.08
CA GLY A 15 -6.48 -7.25 -0.54
C GLY A 15 -6.71 -6.80 0.91
N VAL A 16 -6.09 -5.70 1.33
CA VAL A 16 -6.24 -5.14 2.69
C VAL A 16 -6.90 -3.77 2.67
N ALA A 17 -7.53 -3.39 3.78
CA ALA A 17 -8.04 -2.03 3.94
C ALA A 17 -6.90 -1.00 3.86
N ARG A 18 -7.21 0.19 3.32
CA ARG A 18 -6.24 1.29 3.21
C ARG A 18 -5.67 1.70 4.56
N SER A 19 -6.50 1.74 5.61
CA SER A 19 -6.07 2.03 6.99
C SER A 19 -5.06 1.00 7.49
N THR A 20 -5.26 -0.28 7.19
CA THR A 20 -4.31 -1.36 7.52
C THR A 20 -2.98 -1.14 6.82
N PHE A 21 -3.00 -0.84 5.52
CA PHE A 21 -1.78 -0.55 4.77
C PHE A 21 -1.05 0.69 5.30
N HIS A 22 -1.78 1.75 5.62
CA HIS A 22 -1.21 2.96 6.22
C HIS A 22 -0.58 2.65 7.59
N ASN A 23 -1.24 1.86 8.44
CA ASN A 23 -0.69 1.42 9.71
C ASN A 23 0.62 0.63 9.54
N TRP A 24 0.71 -0.24 8.54
CA TRP A 24 1.96 -0.98 8.26
C TRP A 24 3.08 -0.07 7.79
N HIS A 25 2.76 1.01 7.06
CA HIS A 25 3.73 2.00 6.64
C HIS A 25 4.28 2.77 7.84
N ILE A 26 3.42 3.36 8.67
CA ILE A 26 3.85 4.17 9.83
C ILE A 26 4.54 3.32 10.90
N SER A 27 4.25 2.02 10.96
CA SER A 27 4.89 1.10 11.91
C SER A 27 6.24 0.54 11.42
N GLY A 28 6.68 0.88 10.21
CA GLY A 28 7.91 0.33 9.60
C GLY A 28 7.78 -1.11 9.08
N LYS A 29 6.60 -1.73 9.20
CA LYS A 29 6.38 -3.14 8.82
C LYS A 29 6.55 -3.38 7.32
N LEU A 30 6.26 -2.38 6.49
CA LEU A 30 6.49 -2.48 5.05
C LEU A 30 8.00 -2.62 4.72
N GLU A 31 8.86 -1.89 5.44
CA GLU A 31 10.31 -1.95 5.24
C GLU A 31 10.88 -3.32 5.66
N GLU A 32 10.35 -3.92 6.73
CA GLU A 32 10.70 -5.28 7.15
C GLU A 32 10.42 -6.33 6.05
N TYR A 33 9.44 -6.07 5.18
CA TYR A 33 9.13 -6.92 4.04
C TYR A 33 9.82 -6.49 2.74
N GLY A 34 10.69 -5.48 2.78
CA GLY A 34 11.41 -4.98 1.62
C GLY A 34 10.59 -4.08 0.70
N VAL A 35 9.49 -3.50 1.19
CA VAL A 35 8.69 -2.51 0.46
C VAL A 35 9.16 -1.11 0.85
N HIS A 36 9.68 -0.36 -0.12
CA HIS A 36 10.23 0.96 0.12
C HIS A 36 9.27 2.05 -0.35
N ALA A 37 8.91 2.95 0.56
CA ALA A 37 8.12 4.11 0.23
C ALA A 37 8.99 5.21 -0.37
N ILE A 38 8.61 5.71 -1.54
CA ILE A 38 9.22 6.89 -2.15
C ILE A 38 8.30 8.07 -1.89
N GLN A 39 8.78 9.04 -1.13
CA GLN A 39 8.06 10.29 -0.94
C GLN A 39 8.28 11.19 -2.16
N THR A 40 7.19 11.64 -2.76
CA THR A 40 7.19 12.62 -3.85
C THR A 40 7.36 14.04 -3.30
N LEU A 41 7.73 14.99 -4.15
CA LEU A 41 7.85 16.41 -3.77
C LEU A 41 6.55 17.00 -3.19
N GLY A 42 5.38 16.46 -3.60
CA GLY A 42 4.07 16.84 -3.06
C GLY A 42 3.70 16.15 -1.73
N GLY A 43 4.62 15.41 -1.11
CA GLY A 43 4.38 14.72 0.17
C GLY A 43 3.61 13.40 0.07
N HIS A 44 3.20 12.99 -1.12
CA HIS A 44 2.54 11.69 -1.33
C HIS A 44 3.55 10.54 -1.40
N TYR A 45 3.17 9.37 -0.91
CA TYR A 45 3.97 8.15 -1.01
C TYR A 45 3.64 7.33 -2.26
N ARG A 46 4.70 6.81 -2.87
CA ARG A 46 4.66 5.89 -4.01
C ARG A 46 5.42 4.62 -3.67
N TYR A 47 4.90 3.49 -4.13
CA TYR A 47 5.45 2.16 -3.86
C TYR A 47 5.71 1.47 -5.19
N ARG A 48 6.80 0.73 -5.31
CA ARG A 48 7.05 -0.03 -6.54
C ARG A 48 6.08 -1.20 -6.61
N ARG A 49 5.41 -1.39 -7.75
CA ARG A 49 4.50 -2.52 -7.96
C ARG A 49 5.19 -3.86 -7.67
N GLU A 50 6.43 -4.04 -8.14
CA GLU A 50 7.20 -5.27 -7.96
C GLU A 50 7.38 -5.67 -6.48
N GLU A 51 7.62 -4.69 -5.60
CA GLU A 51 7.79 -4.94 -4.15
C GLU A 51 6.45 -5.31 -3.50
N ILE A 52 5.35 -4.68 -3.92
CA ILE A 52 4.00 -4.99 -3.43
C ILE A 52 3.57 -6.38 -3.90
N GLU A 53 3.87 -6.75 -5.14
CA GLU A 53 3.61 -8.10 -5.68
C GLU A 53 4.44 -9.16 -4.94
N ALA A 54 5.73 -8.91 -4.69
CA ALA A 54 6.58 -9.80 -3.90
C ALA A 54 6.04 -9.98 -2.48
N LEU A 55 5.58 -8.91 -1.83
CA LEU A 55 4.91 -8.99 -0.52
C LEU A 55 3.63 -9.83 -0.59
N ARG A 56 2.79 -9.64 -1.62
CA ARG A 56 1.58 -10.44 -1.82
C ARG A 56 1.91 -11.93 -1.88
N ASP A 57 2.90 -12.30 -2.70
CA ASP A 57 3.30 -13.70 -2.88
C ASP A 57 3.90 -14.30 -1.60
N LEU A 58 4.65 -13.51 -0.85
CA LEU A 58 5.18 -13.90 0.47
C LEU A 58 4.04 -14.19 1.46
N LEU A 59 3.05 -13.30 1.55
CA LEU A 59 1.89 -13.47 2.44
C LEU A 59 1.05 -14.68 2.07
N LEU A 60 0.78 -14.90 0.77
CA LEU A 60 0.06 -16.07 0.28
C LEU A 60 0.83 -17.37 0.59
N SER A 61 2.14 -17.37 0.36
CA SER A 61 2.99 -18.53 0.66
C SER A 61 3.00 -18.85 2.16
N ARG A 62 3.02 -17.82 3.02
CA ARG A 62 2.94 -17.97 4.47
C ARG A 62 1.58 -18.54 4.89
N ALA A 63 0.48 -18.01 4.37
CA ALA A 63 -0.87 -18.48 4.66
C ALA A 63 -1.05 -19.96 4.26
N ARG A 64 -0.56 -20.36 3.08
CA ARG A 64 -0.58 -21.76 2.63
C ARG A 64 0.21 -22.69 3.55
N ARG A 65 1.41 -22.29 3.99
CA ARG A 65 2.20 -23.08 4.96
C ARG A 65 1.48 -23.23 6.30
N SER A 66 0.88 -22.15 6.79
CA SER A 66 0.11 -22.19 8.05
C SER A 66 -1.13 -23.08 7.96
N ALA A 67 -1.86 -23.04 6.83
CA ALA A 67 -3.00 -23.93 6.61
C ALA A 67 -2.59 -25.41 6.48
N ALA A 68 -1.47 -25.70 5.82
CA ALA A 68 -0.93 -27.07 5.76
C ALA A 68 -0.48 -27.60 7.13
N ALA A 69 -0.07 -26.70 8.04
CA ALA A 69 0.35 -27.04 9.40
C ALA A 69 -0.81 -27.09 10.42
N SER A 70 -2.02 -26.63 10.05
CA SER A 70 -3.18 -26.62 10.95
C SER A 70 -4.46 -26.94 10.16
N PRO A 71 -5.01 -28.16 10.25
CA PRO A 71 -6.21 -28.55 9.51
C PRO A 71 -7.51 -27.86 9.99
N ASN A 72 -7.44 -27.04 11.04
CA ASN A 72 -8.56 -26.26 11.56
C ASN A 72 -8.10 -24.81 11.79
N GLY A 73 -8.27 -23.94 10.78
CA GLY A 73 -7.84 -22.54 10.88
C GLY A 73 -8.70 -21.60 10.07
N HIS A 74 -9.53 -20.82 10.77
CA HIS A 74 -10.41 -19.77 10.28
C HIS A 74 -9.70 -18.82 9.30
N ALA A 75 -10.26 -18.69 8.09
CA ALA A 75 -9.73 -17.89 7.00
C ALA A 75 -9.69 -16.39 7.34
N PHE A 76 -8.63 -15.73 6.89
CA PHE A 76 -8.33 -14.33 7.16
C PHE A 76 -9.39 -13.38 6.56
N GLY A 77 -10.29 -12.93 7.44
CA GLY A 77 -11.02 -11.65 7.47
C GLY A 77 -11.31 -10.93 6.16
N GLU A 78 -12.54 -11.10 5.68
CA GLU A 78 -13.26 -10.21 4.78
C GLU A 78 -13.19 -8.75 5.25
N ALA A 79 -12.81 -7.86 4.34
CA ALA A 79 -13.10 -6.43 4.45
C ALA A 79 -13.46 -5.91 3.06
N VAL A 80 -14.69 -6.21 2.65
CA VAL A 80 -15.34 -5.57 1.51
C VAL A 80 -15.64 -4.12 1.92
N GLY A 81 -14.87 -3.18 1.36
CA GLY A 81 -15.08 -1.74 1.51
C GLY A 81 -14.95 -1.07 0.15
N HIS A 82 -16.07 -0.54 -0.34
CA HIS A 82 -16.21 0.20 -1.60
C HIS A 82 -15.14 1.28 -1.79
N PRO A 83 -14.78 1.62 -3.04
CA PRO A 83 -13.85 2.70 -3.33
C PRO A 83 -14.56 4.05 -3.17
N GLU A 84 -14.30 4.78 -2.08
CA GLU A 84 -14.43 6.24 -2.14
C GLU A 84 -13.23 6.80 -2.91
N GLU A 85 -13.52 7.29 -4.10
CA GLU A 85 -12.69 8.17 -4.91
C GLU A 85 -12.49 9.50 -4.19
N GLY A 86 -11.61 9.50 -3.19
CA GLY A 86 -11.10 10.70 -2.56
C GLY A 86 -10.15 11.42 -3.50
N ASP A 87 -10.66 12.45 -4.17
CA ASP A 87 -9.91 13.56 -4.75
C ASP A 87 -8.95 14.13 -3.68
N TYR A 88 -7.69 13.69 -3.72
CA TYR A 88 -6.63 14.37 -3.00
C TYR A 88 -6.24 15.58 -3.81
N GLY A 89 -7.03 16.65 -3.64
CA GLY A 89 -6.84 17.93 -4.29
C GLY A 89 -5.36 18.32 -4.33
N ALA A 90 -4.84 18.40 -5.54
CA ALA A 90 -3.59 19.06 -5.81
C ALA A 90 -3.73 20.51 -5.32
N LYS A 91 -3.13 20.81 -4.17
CA LYS A 91 -2.90 22.22 -3.82
C LYS A 91 -1.80 22.69 -4.76
N GLU A 92 -2.21 23.44 -5.79
CA GLU A 92 -1.31 24.18 -6.68
C GLU A 92 -0.24 24.89 -5.82
N PRO A 93 1.06 24.68 -6.06
CA PRO A 93 2.05 25.56 -5.48
C PRO A 93 1.85 26.94 -6.10
N ALA A 94 1.48 27.90 -5.26
CA ALA A 94 1.34 29.30 -5.65
C ALA A 94 2.57 29.77 -6.44
N SER A 95 2.36 30.14 -7.70
CA SER A 95 3.31 30.90 -8.49
C SER A 95 3.63 32.20 -7.75
N PRO A 96 4.91 32.52 -7.47
CA PRO A 96 5.25 33.88 -7.06
C PRO A 96 5.14 34.76 -8.30
N SER A 97 4.05 35.52 -8.39
CA SER A 97 3.95 36.68 -9.27
C SER A 97 4.71 37.86 -8.68
N GLU A 98 5.52 38.46 -9.55
CA GLU A 98 5.94 39.86 -9.62
C GLU A 98 6.92 40.46 -8.60
N SER A 99 7.96 41.09 -9.14
CA SER A 99 8.24 42.55 -9.08
C SER A 99 9.63 42.73 -9.72
N GLY A 100 9.94 43.65 -10.62
CA GLY A 100 9.41 44.95 -11.02
C GLY A 100 10.58 45.68 -11.68
#